data_AF-A0A2V8LAJ5-F1
#
_entry.id   AF-A0A2V8LAJ5-F1
#
_cell.length_a   1.000
_cell.length_b   1.000
_cell.length_c   1.000
_cell.angle_alpha   90.00
_cell.angle_beta   90.00
_cell.angle_gamma   90.00
#
_symmetry.space_group_name_H-M   'P 1'
#
loop_
_entity.id
_entity.type
_entity.pdbx_description
1 polymer ?
#
loop_
_entity_poly.entity_id
_entity_poly.type
_entity_poly.pdbx_seq_one_letter_code
_entity_poly.pdbx_strand_id
1 'polypeptide(L)'
;MSAVPNALSALTVAAVSPITGNVNTLKRGVLAADLRSSHAEQFSLQLQRQLKTNWVLNIGYVGTKGTALLANVDGNPTVPGSGGRQRVDPAQGVVVLRCNCTSSIYHSLQTSVEKRLAGGFSMAAHYTWSSFIDGQSDIVNPSPTGEIAFPQDSFNRGADRGRSAFDRPHRFTVNGVFELPVRPERKDALGKLFSGWQATAFLTLQSGAPFSVLDGADPGLRLAGLISTVRANVNTDLDLAHMSLEEIYRAGGVRLFSHVTAASPLGNMGRNVLRSSPLSNLDFGIVKNTRFAETHTLQFRAEFYDATNTRNFGIPDAALTSANFLNQWATDGGSRRIVFGLRYAF
;
A
#
# COMPACT_ATOMS: atom_id res chain seq x y z
N MET A 1 34.33 -24.72 20.43
CA MET A 1 33.40 -23.71 19.87
C MET A 1 32.94 -22.83 21.03
N SER A 2 33.39 -21.58 21.07
CA SER A 2 33.01 -20.63 22.14
C SER A 2 31.61 -20.12 21.84
N ALA A 3 30.66 -20.33 22.76
CA ALA A 3 29.32 -19.79 22.65
C ALA A 3 29.39 -18.27 22.82
N VAL A 4 29.06 -17.52 21.76
CA VAL A 4 28.92 -16.07 21.84
C VAL A 4 27.80 -15.77 22.84
N PRO A 5 28.05 -15.04 23.94
CA PRO A 5 27.02 -14.71 24.91
C PRO A 5 25.92 -13.90 24.22
N ASN A 6 24.67 -14.31 24.37
CA ASN A 6 23.54 -13.53 23.83
C ASN A 6 23.27 -12.33 24.74
N ALA A 7 22.52 -11.34 24.23
CA ALA A 7 22.23 -10.09 24.95
C ALA A 7 21.55 -10.28 26.33
N LEU A 8 21.07 -11.50 26.64
CA LEU A 8 20.43 -11.82 27.91
C LEU A 8 21.44 -12.23 29.00
N SER A 9 22.67 -12.59 28.66
CA SER A 9 23.69 -13.00 29.63
C SER A 9 24.22 -11.83 30.48
N ALA A 10 23.89 -10.59 30.12
CA ALA A 10 24.26 -9.36 30.84
C ALA A 10 23.11 -8.77 31.69
N LEU A 11 21.92 -9.38 31.68
CA LEU A 11 20.81 -8.94 32.52
C LEU A 11 21.04 -9.43 33.95
N THR A 12 21.62 -8.58 34.79
CA THR A 12 21.55 -8.75 36.24
C THR A 12 20.17 -8.32 36.70
N VAL A 13 19.55 -9.12 37.58
CA VAL A 13 18.29 -8.74 38.24
C VAL A 13 18.63 -7.56 39.16
N ALA A 14 18.48 -6.34 38.63
CA ALA A 14 18.50 -5.15 39.47
C ALA A 14 17.39 -5.28 40.52
N ALA A 15 17.66 -4.86 41.76
CA ALA A 15 16.67 -4.83 42.81
C ALA A 15 15.40 -4.14 42.30
N VAL A 16 14.25 -4.80 42.47
CA VAL A 16 12.96 -4.27 42.07
C VAL A 16 12.65 -3.07 42.95
N SER A 17 13.02 -1.87 42.49
CA SER A 17 12.55 -0.64 43.11
C SER A 17 11.06 -0.50 42.82
N PRO A 18 10.21 -0.25 43.84
CA PRO A 18 8.79 0.00 43.60
C PRO A 18 8.65 1.20 42.66
N ILE A 19 7.77 1.08 41.67
CA ILE A 19 7.50 2.16 40.73
C ILE A 19 6.84 3.29 41.50
N THR A 20 7.57 4.38 41.72
CA THR A 20 7.08 5.61 42.37
C THR A 20 6.40 6.58 41.38
N GLY A 21 6.24 6.19 40.11
CA GLY A 21 5.56 6.96 39.07
C GLY A 21 4.06 6.69 38.99
N ASN A 22 3.32 7.56 38.30
CA ASN A 22 1.90 7.37 38.01
C ASN A 22 1.68 6.07 37.24
N VAL A 23 1.04 5.07 37.87
CA VAL A 23 0.80 3.74 37.28
C VAL A 23 0.09 3.83 35.92
N ASN A 24 -0.73 4.87 35.70
CA ASN A 24 -1.44 5.10 34.44
C ASN A 24 -0.52 5.31 33.22
N THR A 25 0.78 5.59 33.41
CA THR A 25 1.75 5.80 32.33
C THR A 25 2.60 4.57 32.01
N LEU A 26 2.53 3.52 32.83
CA LEU A 26 3.28 2.29 32.59
C LEU A 26 2.69 1.55 31.39
N LYS A 27 3.54 1.29 30.38
CA LYS A 27 3.13 0.59 29.15
C LYS A 27 3.66 -0.82 29.15
N ARG A 28 2.77 -1.80 28.92
CA ARG A 28 3.14 -3.20 28.70
C ARG A 28 2.46 -3.78 27.47
N GLY A 29 3.16 -4.68 26.76
CA GLY A 29 2.58 -5.51 25.71
C GLY A 29 2.07 -6.82 26.29
N VAL A 30 0.85 -7.20 25.93
CA VAL A 30 0.21 -8.44 26.40
C VAL A 30 -0.40 -9.16 25.19
N LEU A 31 -0.20 -10.47 25.10
CA LEU A 31 -0.94 -11.31 24.17
C LEU A 31 -2.25 -11.73 24.84
N ALA A 32 -3.35 -11.71 24.09
CA ALA A 32 -4.63 -12.19 24.60
C ALA A 32 -4.52 -13.65 25.04
N ALA A 33 -5.18 -14.01 26.14
CA ALA A 33 -5.11 -15.37 26.69
C ALA A 33 -5.75 -16.41 25.75
N ASP A 34 -6.67 -15.97 24.87
CA ASP A 34 -7.39 -16.78 23.89
C ASP A 34 -6.79 -16.68 22.47
N LEU A 35 -5.51 -16.31 22.38
CA LEU A 35 -4.82 -16.21 21.10
C LEU A 35 -4.91 -17.54 20.33
N ARG A 36 -5.28 -17.46 19.05
CA ARG A 36 -5.48 -18.61 18.17
C ARG A 36 -4.90 -18.34 16.80
N SER A 37 -4.68 -19.40 16.03
CA SER A 37 -4.15 -19.24 14.68
C SER A 37 -5.11 -18.46 13.79
N SER A 38 -4.63 -17.34 13.25
CA SER A 38 -5.27 -16.63 12.15
C SER A 38 -5.38 -17.57 10.94
N HIS A 39 -6.48 -17.49 10.20
CA HIS A 39 -6.64 -18.25 8.97
C HIS A 39 -7.32 -17.41 7.90
N ALA A 40 -7.17 -17.84 6.65
CA ALA A 40 -7.83 -17.24 5.51
C ALA A 40 -8.52 -18.31 4.67
N GLU A 41 -9.77 -18.04 4.32
CA GLU A 41 -10.56 -18.84 3.38
C GLU A 41 -10.49 -18.17 2.00
N GLN A 42 -9.97 -18.88 1.00
CA GLN A 42 -9.86 -18.37 -0.38
C GLN A 42 -10.74 -19.20 -1.33
N PHE A 43 -11.44 -18.52 -2.22
CA PHE A 43 -12.21 -19.11 -3.30
C PHE A 43 -11.93 -18.39 -4.61
N SER A 44 -11.85 -19.15 -5.69
CA SER A 44 -11.58 -18.60 -7.01
C SER A 44 -12.35 -19.33 -8.09
N LEU A 45 -12.82 -18.58 -9.08
CA LEU A 45 -13.44 -19.10 -10.29
C LEU A 45 -12.74 -18.47 -11.49
N GLN A 46 -12.36 -19.26 -12.48
CA GLN A 46 -11.68 -18.75 -13.68
C GLN A 46 -12.26 -19.35 -14.95
N LEU A 47 -12.44 -18.49 -15.95
CA LEU A 47 -12.78 -18.85 -17.32
C LEU A 47 -11.62 -18.45 -18.24
N GLN A 48 -11.13 -19.40 -19.02
CA GLN A 48 -10.12 -19.18 -20.05
C GLN A 48 -10.72 -19.47 -21.42
N ARG A 49 -10.46 -18.60 -22.39
CA ARG A 49 -10.89 -18.78 -23.77
C ARG A 49 -9.81 -18.33 -24.74
N GLN A 50 -9.49 -19.20 -25.69
CA GLN A 50 -8.75 -18.79 -26.88
C GLN A 50 -9.66 -17.93 -27.77
N LEU A 51 -9.27 -16.69 -28.04
CA LEU A 51 -10.06 -15.75 -28.85
C LEU A 51 -9.77 -15.91 -30.35
N LYS A 52 -8.49 -16.08 -30.70
CA LYS A 52 -7.96 -16.28 -32.05
C LYS A 52 -6.70 -17.14 -31.96
N THR A 53 -6.12 -17.50 -33.10
CA THR A 53 -4.76 -18.06 -33.15
C THR A 53 -3.81 -17.12 -32.38
N ASN A 54 -3.11 -17.66 -31.39
CA ASN A 54 -2.15 -16.94 -30.52
C ASN A 54 -2.74 -15.93 -29.51
N TRP A 55 -4.07 -15.84 -29.36
CA TRP A 55 -4.70 -14.93 -28.40
C TRP A 55 -5.50 -15.70 -27.35
N VAL A 56 -5.23 -15.43 -26.07
CA VAL A 56 -5.91 -16.04 -24.93
C VAL A 56 -6.46 -14.94 -24.03
N LEU A 57 -7.74 -15.08 -23.65
CA LEU A 57 -8.41 -14.27 -22.65
C LEU A 57 -8.63 -15.12 -21.41
N ASN A 58 -8.29 -14.59 -20.23
CA ASN A 58 -8.68 -15.17 -18.95
C ASN A 58 -9.48 -14.14 -18.15
N ILE A 59 -10.58 -14.58 -17.56
CA ILE A 59 -11.38 -13.81 -16.60
C ILE A 59 -11.48 -14.65 -15.35
N GLY A 60 -10.99 -14.13 -14.23
CA GLY A 60 -10.99 -14.77 -12.93
C GLY A 60 -11.67 -13.90 -11.89
N TYR A 61 -12.35 -14.54 -10.95
CA TYR A 61 -12.81 -13.92 -9.72
C TYR A 61 -12.10 -14.60 -8.55
N VAL A 62 -11.57 -13.81 -7.62
CA VAL A 62 -10.92 -14.30 -6.40
C VAL A 62 -11.51 -13.59 -5.19
N GLY A 63 -11.98 -14.36 -4.23
CA GLY A 63 -12.41 -13.90 -2.91
C GLY A 63 -11.50 -14.48 -1.83
N THR A 64 -11.10 -13.65 -0.87
CA THR A 64 -10.34 -14.07 0.31
C THR A 64 -10.97 -13.46 1.55
N LYS A 65 -11.32 -14.28 2.52
CA LYS A 65 -11.79 -13.86 3.84
C LYS A 65 -10.73 -14.20 4.87
N GLY A 66 -10.30 -13.22 5.66
CA GLY A 66 -9.40 -13.42 6.79
C GLY A 66 -10.18 -13.44 8.09
N THR A 67 -9.98 -14.48 8.91
CA THR A 67 -10.69 -14.69 10.17
C THR A 67 -9.70 -14.78 11.32
N ALA A 68 -10.07 -14.19 12.46
CA ALA A 68 -9.26 -14.17 13.68
C ALA A 68 -7.86 -13.58 13.44
N LEU A 69 -7.78 -12.49 12.67
CA LEU A 69 -6.52 -11.82 12.35
C LEU A 69 -5.99 -11.05 13.57
N LEU A 70 -4.67 -10.89 13.63
CA LEU A 70 -4.00 -10.12 14.68
C LEU A 70 -4.33 -8.63 14.57
N ALA A 71 -4.62 -8.00 15.71
CA ALA A 71 -4.81 -6.56 15.86
C ALA A 71 -4.24 -6.11 17.21
N ASN A 72 -3.88 -4.83 17.32
CA ASN A 72 -3.61 -4.22 18.61
C ASN A 72 -4.84 -3.43 19.06
N VAL A 73 -5.17 -3.53 20.35
CA VAL A 73 -6.22 -2.75 20.99
C VAL A 73 -5.69 -2.18 22.30
N ASP A 74 -6.30 -1.10 22.82
CA ASP A 74 -6.03 -0.72 24.21
C ASP A 74 -6.72 -1.75 25.11
N GLY A 75 -5.93 -2.54 25.82
CA GLY A 75 -6.40 -3.54 26.78
C GLY A 75 -6.85 -2.93 28.11
N ASN A 76 -6.59 -1.65 28.33
CA ASN A 76 -7.05 -0.91 29.51
C ASN A 76 -7.40 0.55 29.12
N PRO A 77 -8.42 0.76 28.24
CA PRO A 77 -8.71 2.06 27.65
C PRO A 77 -9.09 3.12 28.70
N THR A 78 -8.96 4.39 28.32
CA THR A 78 -9.43 5.49 29.16
C THR A 78 -10.96 5.53 29.19
N VAL A 79 -11.53 5.80 30.37
CA VAL A 79 -12.98 5.88 30.55
C VAL A 79 -13.50 7.10 29.79
N PRO A 80 -14.55 6.96 28.94
CA PRO A 80 -15.16 8.09 28.24
C PRO A 80 -15.51 9.24 29.19
N GLY A 81 -15.14 10.47 28.83
CA GLY A 81 -15.41 11.66 29.65
C GLY A 81 -14.45 11.90 30.83
N SER A 82 -13.51 10.98 31.11
CA SER A 82 -12.52 11.16 32.18
C SER A 82 -11.37 12.13 31.84
N GLY A 83 -11.30 12.58 30.58
CA GLY A 83 -10.18 13.38 30.07
C GLY A 83 -8.83 12.66 30.20
N GLY A 84 -8.81 11.34 29.99
CA GLY A 84 -7.62 10.49 30.09
C GLY A 84 -7.10 10.22 31.50
N ARG A 85 -7.76 10.72 32.54
CA ARG A 85 -7.31 10.61 33.93
C ARG A 85 -7.60 9.24 34.55
N GLN A 86 -8.60 8.54 34.04
CA GLN A 86 -9.05 7.26 34.56
C GLN A 86 -9.06 6.21 33.45
N ARG A 87 -8.44 5.07 33.71
CA ARG A 87 -8.55 3.85 32.90
C ARG A 87 -9.60 2.91 33.49
N VAL A 88 -10.06 1.95 32.70
CA VAL A 88 -11.05 0.95 33.12
C VAL A 88 -10.59 0.21 34.38
N ASP A 89 -9.33 -0.23 34.41
CA ASP A 89 -8.65 -0.72 35.60
C ASP A 89 -7.68 0.36 36.13
N PRO A 90 -8.00 1.05 37.24
CA PRO A 90 -7.15 2.09 37.83
C PRO A 90 -5.85 1.56 38.43
N ALA A 91 -5.74 0.25 38.69
CA ALA A 91 -4.54 -0.37 39.22
C ALA A 91 -3.52 -0.72 38.12
N GLN A 92 -3.87 -0.54 36.85
CA GLN A 92 -3.03 -0.85 35.70
C GLN A 92 -2.80 0.37 34.80
N GLY A 93 -1.63 0.41 34.18
CA GLY A 93 -1.29 1.39 33.17
C GLY A 93 -1.85 1.05 31.78
N VAL A 94 -1.16 1.54 30.76
CA VAL A 94 -1.44 1.27 29.34
C VAL A 94 -1.16 -0.21 29.04
N VAL A 95 -2.12 -0.89 28.42
CA VAL A 95 -1.96 -2.27 27.95
C VAL A 95 -2.08 -2.30 26.44
N VAL A 96 -0.98 -2.56 25.74
CA VAL A 96 -1.03 -2.90 24.31
C VAL A 96 -1.45 -4.35 24.22
N LEU A 97 -2.76 -4.60 24.10
CA LEU A 97 -3.29 -5.95 23.97
C LEU A 97 -3.26 -6.36 22.50
N ARG A 98 -2.55 -7.44 22.20
CA ARG A 98 -2.57 -8.06 20.88
C ARG A 98 -3.52 -9.26 20.90
N CYS A 99 -4.58 -9.18 20.11
CA CYS A 99 -5.63 -10.18 20.02
C CYS A 99 -5.89 -10.65 18.59
N ASN A 100 -6.54 -11.81 18.44
CA ASN A 100 -7.06 -12.32 17.17
C ASN A 100 -8.50 -11.82 16.91
N CYS A 101 -8.68 -10.52 17.00
CA CYS A 101 -9.96 -9.87 17.22
C CYS A 101 -10.45 -9.04 16.03
N THR A 102 -9.78 -9.15 14.87
CA THR A 102 -10.19 -8.49 13.61
C THR A 102 -10.38 -9.51 12.48
N SER A 103 -10.96 -9.05 11.38
CA SER A 103 -11.20 -9.84 10.17
C SER A 103 -11.02 -8.98 8.92
N SER A 104 -10.83 -9.63 7.78
CA SER A 104 -10.72 -8.97 6.49
C SER A 104 -11.54 -9.69 5.42
N ILE A 105 -11.90 -8.96 4.37
CA ILE A 105 -12.57 -9.50 3.20
C ILE A 105 -12.06 -8.78 1.94
N TYR A 106 -11.57 -9.57 0.99
CA TYR A 106 -11.05 -9.14 -0.29
C TYR A 106 -11.84 -9.81 -1.40
N HIS A 107 -12.22 -9.04 -2.41
CA HIS A 107 -12.78 -9.56 -3.65
C HIS A 107 -12.10 -8.89 -4.83
N SER A 108 -11.84 -9.66 -5.89
CA SER A 108 -11.29 -9.14 -7.13
C SER A 108 -11.84 -9.83 -8.37
N LEU A 109 -12.01 -9.04 -9.42
CA LEU A 109 -12.15 -9.48 -10.80
C LEU A 109 -10.81 -9.24 -11.50
N GLN A 110 -10.22 -10.30 -12.04
CA GLN A 110 -8.92 -10.29 -12.69
C GLN A 110 -9.09 -10.70 -14.15
N THR A 111 -8.84 -9.77 -15.07
CA THR A 111 -8.91 -10.01 -16.51
C THR A 111 -7.52 -9.95 -17.09
N SER A 112 -7.17 -10.90 -17.95
CA SER A 112 -5.91 -10.88 -18.69
C SER A 112 -6.10 -11.25 -20.15
N VAL A 113 -5.34 -10.59 -21.02
CA VAL A 113 -5.28 -10.89 -22.45
C VAL A 113 -3.82 -11.08 -22.82
N GLU A 114 -3.53 -12.24 -23.40
CA GLU A 114 -2.19 -12.61 -23.82
C GLU A 114 -2.17 -12.87 -25.32
N LYS A 115 -1.20 -12.26 -26.00
CA LYS A 115 -0.85 -12.56 -27.37
C LYS A 115 0.52 -13.22 -27.42
N ARG A 116 0.56 -14.49 -27.82
CA ARG A 116 1.82 -15.21 -28.10
C ARG A 116 2.57 -14.57 -29.28
N LEU A 117 3.89 -14.70 -29.29
CA LEU A 117 4.75 -14.16 -30.34
C LEU A 117 4.34 -14.69 -31.71
N ALA A 118 3.86 -13.79 -32.56
CA ALA A 118 3.49 -14.09 -33.94
C ALA A 118 3.52 -12.80 -34.76
N GLY A 119 4.14 -12.85 -35.94
CA GLY A 119 4.33 -11.67 -36.79
C GLY A 119 5.19 -10.59 -36.14
N GLY A 120 6.18 -10.97 -35.33
CA GLY A 120 7.06 -10.04 -34.62
C GLY A 120 6.44 -9.36 -33.38
N PHE A 121 5.23 -9.71 -32.98
CA PHE A 121 4.57 -9.04 -31.84
C PHE A 121 4.16 -10.03 -30.74
N SER A 122 4.44 -9.71 -29.49
CA SER A 122 3.90 -10.40 -28.31
C SER A 122 3.50 -9.38 -27.25
N MET A 123 2.47 -9.68 -26.47
CA MET A 123 2.09 -8.84 -25.33
C MET A 123 1.29 -9.63 -24.30
N ALA A 124 1.27 -9.11 -23.08
CA ALA A 124 0.32 -9.50 -22.05
C ALA A 124 -0.22 -8.24 -21.37
N ALA A 125 -1.53 -8.19 -21.20
CA ALA A 125 -2.23 -7.12 -20.50
C ALA A 125 -3.06 -7.73 -19.37
N HIS A 126 -2.98 -7.15 -18.17
CA HIS A 126 -3.66 -7.61 -16.98
C HIS A 126 -4.39 -6.43 -16.33
N TYR A 127 -5.63 -6.65 -15.93
CA TYR A 127 -6.44 -5.69 -15.22
C TYR A 127 -7.06 -6.36 -14.00
N THR A 128 -6.87 -5.77 -12.83
CA THR A 128 -7.50 -6.18 -11.59
C THR A 128 -8.42 -5.07 -11.12
N TRP A 129 -9.70 -5.40 -10.96
CA TRP A 129 -10.65 -4.60 -10.22
C TRP A 129 -10.88 -5.26 -8.86
N SER A 130 -10.67 -4.56 -7.75
CA SER A 130 -10.73 -5.17 -6.42
C SER A 130 -11.32 -4.27 -5.35
N SER A 131 -11.64 -4.89 -4.22
CA SER A 131 -12.12 -4.23 -3.00
C SER A 131 -11.60 -4.99 -1.79
N PHE A 132 -10.86 -4.31 -0.92
CA PHE A 132 -10.32 -4.85 0.32
C PHE A 132 -10.82 -4.07 1.54
N ILE A 133 -11.48 -4.76 2.47
CA ILE A 133 -12.02 -4.21 3.72
C ILE A 133 -11.47 -5.03 4.89
N ASP A 134 -11.04 -4.35 5.95
CA ASP A 134 -10.60 -5.01 7.19
C ASP A 134 -10.96 -4.18 8.42
N GLY A 135 -10.79 -4.73 9.62
CA GLY A 135 -10.93 -3.98 10.88
C GLY A 135 -9.63 -3.32 11.37
N GLN A 136 -8.48 -3.75 10.84
CA GLN A 136 -7.16 -3.14 11.06
C GLN A 136 -6.20 -3.72 10.01
N SER A 137 -5.46 -2.88 9.28
CA SER A 137 -4.60 -3.33 8.18
C SER A 137 -3.37 -4.09 8.65
N ASP A 138 -2.75 -3.64 9.74
CA ASP A 138 -1.58 -4.29 10.35
C ASP A 138 -1.42 -3.91 11.83
N ILE A 139 -0.67 -4.71 12.58
CA ILE A 139 -0.25 -4.47 13.96
C ILE A 139 0.94 -3.51 14.10
N VAL A 140 1.69 -3.23 13.03
CA VAL A 140 2.84 -2.30 13.06
C VAL A 140 2.61 -1.00 12.31
N ASN A 141 1.41 -0.78 11.78
CA ASN A 141 1.02 0.37 10.95
C ASN A 141 1.82 0.48 9.64
N PRO A 142 1.25 0.06 8.49
CA PRO A 142 1.94 0.13 7.21
C PRO A 142 1.97 1.55 6.63
N SER A 143 1.18 2.49 7.18
CA SER A 143 1.09 3.88 6.73
C SER A 143 1.01 4.86 7.91
N PRO A 144 2.13 5.23 8.54
CA PRO A 144 2.14 6.11 9.71
C PRO A 144 1.64 7.53 9.42
N THR A 145 1.58 7.94 8.15
CA THR A 145 1.15 9.28 7.75
C THR A 145 -0.36 9.45 7.66
N GLY A 146 -1.13 8.36 7.52
CA GLY A 146 -2.58 8.43 7.30
C GLY A 146 -3.37 7.24 7.86
N GLU A 147 -2.75 6.38 8.65
CA GLU A 147 -3.42 5.28 9.35
C GLU A 147 -2.90 5.17 10.79
N ILE A 148 -3.69 4.54 11.66
CA ILE A 148 -3.34 4.23 13.05
C ILE A 148 -3.55 2.72 13.26
N ALA A 149 -2.57 2.04 13.84
CA ALA A 149 -2.64 0.59 14.14
C ALA A 149 -3.31 0.28 15.50
N PHE A 150 -4.31 1.08 15.86
CA PHE A 150 -5.17 0.92 17.03
C PHE A 150 -6.58 1.38 16.66
N PRO A 151 -7.63 0.75 17.19
CA PRO A 151 -8.98 1.27 17.05
C PRO A 151 -9.08 2.61 17.77
N GLN A 152 -9.77 3.58 17.17
CA GLN A 152 -9.95 4.89 17.79
C GLN A 152 -10.80 4.80 19.06
N ASP A 153 -11.72 3.84 19.09
CA ASP A 153 -12.53 3.50 20.25
C ASP A 153 -12.40 2.00 20.55
N SER A 154 -11.68 1.66 21.63
CA SER A 154 -11.52 0.26 22.05
C SER A 154 -12.83 -0.36 22.55
N PHE A 155 -13.83 0.44 22.92
CA PHE A 155 -15.18 -0.03 23.27
C PHE A 155 -16.05 -0.33 22.03
N ASN A 156 -15.75 0.31 20.89
CA ASN A 156 -16.46 0.11 19.63
C ASN A 156 -15.49 -0.10 18.45
N ARG A 157 -14.83 -1.26 18.44
CA ARG A 157 -13.87 -1.65 17.40
C ARG A 157 -14.52 -1.82 16.02
N GLY A 158 -15.85 -2.01 15.97
CA GLY A 158 -16.59 -2.12 14.71
C GLY A 158 -16.56 -0.82 13.90
N ALA A 159 -16.45 0.33 14.57
CA ALA A 159 -16.36 1.64 13.94
C ALA A 159 -15.07 1.83 13.10
N ASP A 160 -14.04 1.02 13.36
CA ASP A 160 -12.80 1.04 12.59
C ASP A 160 -12.88 0.22 11.31
N ARG A 161 -13.93 -0.57 11.07
CA ARG A 161 -14.04 -1.37 9.84
C ARG A 161 -14.15 -0.45 8.62
N GLY A 162 -13.17 -0.55 7.72
CA GLY A 162 -13.05 0.33 6.56
C GLY A 162 -12.16 -0.25 5.47
N ARG A 163 -11.74 0.60 4.52
CA ARG A 163 -10.80 0.18 3.47
C ARG A 163 -9.48 -0.26 4.09
N SER A 164 -8.92 -1.36 3.61
CA SER A 164 -7.56 -1.76 3.99
C SER A 164 -6.54 -0.77 3.44
N ALA A 165 -5.43 -0.52 4.13
CA ALA A 165 -4.32 0.25 3.56
C ALA A 165 -3.70 -0.42 2.31
N PHE A 166 -3.94 -1.71 2.12
CA PHE A 166 -3.54 -2.48 0.95
C PHE A 166 -4.59 -2.46 -0.19
N ASP A 167 -5.71 -1.77 -0.01
CA ASP A 167 -6.75 -1.69 -1.04
C ASP A 167 -6.28 -0.89 -2.26
N ARG A 168 -6.23 -1.54 -3.42
CA ARG A 168 -5.89 -0.93 -4.71
C ARG A 168 -6.99 -1.31 -5.72
N PRO A 169 -8.07 -0.52 -5.82
CA PRO A 169 -9.25 -0.94 -6.56
C PRO A 169 -9.00 -1.19 -8.03
N HIS A 170 -8.17 -0.40 -8.69
CA HIS A 170 -7.82 -0.60 -10.09
C HIS A 170 -6.31 -0.77 -10.22
N ARG A 171 -5.89 -1.85 -10.88
CA ARG A 171 -4.51 -2.06 -11.29
C ARG A 171 -4.48 -2.59 -12.71
N PHE A 172 -3.82 -1.87 -13.60
CA PHE A 172 -3.60 -2.25 -14.99
C PHE A 172 -2.10 -2.36 -15.25
N THR A 173 -1.68 -3.48 -15.82
CA THR A 173 -0.30 -3.66 -16.29
C THR A 173 -0.32 -4.19 -17.71
N VAL A 174 0.51 -3.64 -18.58
CA VAL A 174 0.71 -4.19 -19.92
C VAL A 174 2.19 -4.23 -20.26
N ASN A 175 2.62 -5.36 -20.79
CA ASN A 175 3.97 -5.56 -21.28
C ASN A 175 3.92 -6.05 -22.72
N GLY A 176 4.85 -5.58 -23.54
CA GLY A 176 4.88 -5.93 -24.95
C GLY A 176 6.30 -5.92 -25.51
N VAL A 177 6.50 -6.78 -26.50
CA VAL A 177 7.68 -6.82 -27.36
C VAL A 177 7.22 -6.75 -28.80
N PHE A 178 7.77 -5.80 -29.55
CA PHE A 178 7.53 -5.62 -30.97
C PHE A 178 8.85 -5.63 -31.74
N GLU A 179 9.03 -6.65 -32.57
CA GLU A 179 10.11 -6.79 -33.52
C GLU A 179 9.70 -6.14 -34.84
N LEU A 180 10.48 -5.16 -35.29
CA LEU A 180 10.22 -4.48 -36.55
C LEU A 180 10.31 -5.49 -37.71
N PRO A 181 9.23 -5.67 -38.50
CA PRO A 181 9.18 -6.69 -39.55
C PRO A 181 9.89 -6.21 -40.83
N VAL A 182 11.10 -5.66 -40.68
CA VAL A 182 11.94 -5.30 -41.82
C VAL A 182 12.57 -6.58 -42.33
N ARG A 183 12.02 -7.10 -43.42
CA ARG A 183 12.61 -8.22 -44.14
C ARG A 183 13.98 -7.78 -44.68
N PRO A 184 15.04 -8.60 -44.53
CA PRO A 184 16.36 -8.33 -45.08
C PRO A 184 16.40 -8.52 -46.61
N GLU A 185 15.36 -8.08 -47.34
CA GLU A 185 15.31 -8.12 -48.81
C GLU A 185 16.44 -7.26 -49.40
N ARG A 186 16.95 -6.28 -48.63
CA ARG A 186 18.20 -5.59 -48.94
C ARG A 186 19.34 -6.12 -48.09
N LYS A 187 20.40 -6.63 -48.74
CA LYS A 187 21.66 -7.07 -48.11
C LYS A 187 22.69 -5.94 -47.94
N ASP A 188 22.34 -4.73 -48.40
CA ASP A 188 23.18 -3.54 -48.32
C ASP A 188 23.24 -2.96 -46.90
N ALA A 189 24.05 -1.91 -46.71
CA ALA A 189 24.21 -1.24 -45.42
C ALA A 189 22.86 -0.69 -44.88
N LEU A 190 21.96 -0.27 -45.78
CA LEU A 190 20.63 0.22 -45.43
C LEU A 190 19.75 -0.91 -44.87
N GLY A 191 19.76 -2.10 -45.45
CA GLY A 191 19.05 -3.25 -44.92
C GLY A 191 19.55 -3.70 -43.54
N LYS A 192 20.87 -3.62 -43.31
CA LYS A 192 21.46 -3.88 -41.98
C LYS A 192 21.10 -2.80 -40.95
N LEU A 193 20.94 -1.55 -41.37
CA LEU A 193 20.56 -0.43 -40.51
C LEU A 193 19.11 -0.56 -40.00
N PHE A 194 18.17 -0.96 -40.87
CA PHE A 194 16.74 -1.01 -40.54
C PHE A 194 16.24 -2.36 -40.01
N SER A 195 17.01 -3.45 -40.12
CA SER A 195 16.62 -4.78 -39.59
C SER A 195 17.01 -4.99 -38.13
N GLY A 196 16.39 -5.97 -37.45
CA GLY A 196 16.82 -6.43 -36.12
C GLY A 196 16.50 -5.48 -34.95
N TRP A 197 15.69 -4.45 -35.19
CA TRP A 197 15.16 -3.59 -34.13
C TRP A 197 14.01 -4.29 -33.40
N GLN A 198 14.01 -4.16 -32.08
CA GLN A 198 12.93 -4.57 -31.19
C GLN A 198 12.62 -3.40 -30.24
N ALA A 199 11.34 -3.16 -30.01
CA ALA A 199 10.84 -2.26 -29.00
C ALA A 199 10.19 -3.09 -27.87
N THR A 200 10.42 -2.68 -26.64
CA THR A 200 9.84 -3.27 -25.44
C THR A 200 9.18 -2.17 -24.63
N ALA A 201 8.04 -2.47 -24.02
CA ALA A 201 7.36 -1.53 -23.14
C ALA A 201 6.73 -2.27 -21.97
N PHE A 202 6.72 -1.62 -20.81
CA PHE A 202 6.05 -2.06 -19.61
C PHE A 202 5.34 -0.86 -18.97
N LEU A 203 4.01 -0.87 -18.96
CA LEU A 203 3.18 0.16 -18.36
C LEU A 203 2.50 -0.39 -17.11
N THR A 204 2.54 0.36 -16.02
CA THR A 204 1.78 0.11 -14.80
C THR A 204 0.93 1.33 -14.47
N LEU A 205 -0.38 1.13 -14.33
CA LEU A 205 -1.33 2.10 -13.78
C LEU A 205 -1.98 1.48 -12.55
N GLN A 206 -2.04 2.21 -11.44
CA GLN A 206 -2.62 1.71 -10.20
C GLN A 206 -3.32 2.83 -9.42
N SER A 207 -4.48 2.53 -8.82
CA SER A 207 -5.12 3.44 -7.87
C SER A 207 -4.19 3.77 -6.69
N GLY A 208 -4.35 4.96 -6.13
CA GLY A 208 -3.61 5.37 -4.94
C GLY A 208 -4.00 4.59 -3.68
N ALA A 209 -3.15 4.69 -2.67
CA ALA A 209 -3.37 4.09 -1.37
C ALA A 209 -4.46 4.85 -0.61
N PRO A 210 -5.38 4.16 0.08
CA PRO A 210 -6.38 4.84 0.88
C PRO A 210 -5.77 5.29 2.22
N PHE A 211 -6.28 6.38 2.79
CA PHE A 211 -5.80 6.94 4.03
C PHE A 211 -6.89 7.74 4.76
N SER A 212 -6.66 8.03 6.02
CA SER A 212 -7.52 8.81 6.91
C SER A 212 -6.88 10.16 7.20
N VAL A 213 -7.69 11.21 7.32
CA VAL A 213 -7.26 12.47 7.92
C VAL A 213 -7.17 12.28 9.42
N LEU A 214 -6.00 12.56 9.96
CA LEU A 214 -5.70 12.48 11.38
C LEU A 214 -5.82 13.88 11.98
N ASP A 215 -6.31 13.97 13.20
CA ASP A 215 -6.40 15.24 13.93
C ASP A 215 -5.00 15.84 14.15
N GLY A 216 -4.00 14.97 14.36
CA GLY A 216 -2.64 15.36 14.74
C GLY A 216 -2.46 15.49 16.24
N ALA A 217 -3.56 15.43 17.00
CA ALA A 217 -3.59 15.37 18.45
C ALA A 217 -4.64 14.36 18.95
N ASP A 218 -4.60 14.04 20.24
CA ASP A 218 -5.63 13.27 20.94
C ASP A 218 -6.12 14.07 22.17
N PRO A 219 -6.95 15.11 21.98
CA PRO A 219 -7.35 16.02 23.06
C PRO A 219 -8.15 15.36 24.19
N GLY A 220 -8.85 14.26 23.90
CA GLY A 220 -9.57 13.48 24.91
C GLY A 220 -8.78 12.33 25.49
N LEU A 221 -7.52 12.16 25.08
CA LEU A 221 -6.61 11.14 25.60
C LEU A 221 -7.21 9.72 25.47
N ARG A 222 -7.86 9.45 24.34
CA ARG A 222 -8.49 8.15 24.01
C ARG A 222 -7.46 7.06 23.76
N LEU A 223 -6.31 7.43 23.22
CA LEU A 223 -5.19 6.54 22.91
C LEU A 223 -3.93 6.92 23.70
N ALA A 224 -4.09 7.61 24.83
CA ALA A 224 -2.99 8.07 25.66
C ALA A 224 -2.01 6.94 26.00
N GLY A 225 -0.71 7.19 25.78
CA GLY A 225 0.36 6.20 25.99
C GLY A 225 0.49 5.14 24.88
N LEU A 226 -0.45 5.09 23.93
CA LEU A 226 -0.39 4.24 22.73
C LEU A 226 0.11 5.05 21.54
N ILE A 227 -0.65 6.08 21.17
CA ILE A 227 -0.39 7.01 20.07
C ILE A 227 -0.98 8.38 20.43
N SER A 228 -0.50 9.45 19.83
CA SER A 228 -0.88 10.84 20.17
C SER A 228 -1.88 11.48 19.21
N THR A 229 -2.60 10.68 18.41
CA THR A 229 -3.53 11.19 17.40
C THR A 229 -4.73 10.28 17.22
N VAL A 230 -5.87 10.86 16.83
CA VAL A 230 -7.10 10.17 16.41
C VAL A 230 -7.50 10.65 15.01
N ARG A 231 -8.50 10.05 14.37
CA ARG A 231 -9.07 10.61 13.14
C ARG A 231 -9.80 11.93 13.43
N ALA A 232 -9.79 12.82 12.46
CA ALA A 232 -10.48 14.09 12.52
C ALA A 232 -12.00 13.94 12.33
N ASN A 233 -12.72 15.06 12.47
CA ASN A 233 -14.09 15.17 11.97
C ASN A 233 -14.11 15.60 10.49
N VAL A 234 -15.06 15.07 9.73
CA VAL A 234 -15.51 15.57 8.44
C VAL A 234 -16.64 16.58 8.70
N ASN A 235 -16.51 17.77 8.13
CA ASN A 235 -17.42 18.90 8.26
C ASN A 235 -18.02 19.28 6.88
N THR A 236 -18.45 18.27 6.14
CA THR A 236 -19.03 18.42 4.80
C THR A 236 -19.86 17.19 4.45
N ASP A 237 -20.85 17.37 3.57
CA ASP A 237 -21.67 16.28 3.01
C ASP A 237 -21.12 15.79 1.65
N LEU A 238 -19.97 16.29 1.21
CA LEU A 238 -19.31 15.83 -0.01
C LEU A 238 -18.87 14.37 0.10
N ASP A 239 -18.99 13.63 -1.00
CA ASP A 239 -18.49 12.26 -1.10
C ASP A 239 -16.97 12.25 -1.33
N LEU A 240 -16.22 12.49 -0.25
CA LEU A 240 -14.76 12.55 -0.26
C LEU A 240 -14.10 11.23 -0.72
N ALA A 241 -14.82 10.10 -0.67
CA ALA A 241 -14.29 8.80 -1.07
C ALA A 241 -14.10 8.65 -2.58
N HIS A 242 -14.81 9.46 -3.37
CA HIS A 242 -14.76 9.46 -4.83
C HIS A 242 -14.10 10.72 -5.41
N MET A 243 -13.55 11.58 -4.55
CA MET A 243 -12.81 12.77 -4.96
C MET A 243 -11.30 12.51 -5.00
N SER A 244 -10.65 13.03 -6.03
CA SER A 244 -9.20 13.19 -6.07
C SER A 244 -8.72 14.23 -5.06
N LEU A 245 -7.45 14.18 -4.68
CA LEU A 245 -6.86 15.18 -3.79
C LEU A 245 -6.99 16.59 -4.34
N GLU A 246 -6.89 16.78 -5.66
CA GLU A 246 -7.07 18.07 -6.30
C GLU A 246 -8.50 18.61 -6.15
N GLU A 247 -9.51 17.75 -6.29
CA GLU A 247 -10.90 18.13 -6.06
C GLU A 247 -11.15 18.47 -4.59
N ILE A 248 -10.58 17.71 -3.65
CA ILE A 248 -10.67 18.00 -2.21
C ILE A 248 -10.05 19.37 -1.91
N TYR A 249 -8.87 19.66 -2.49
CA TYR A 249 -8.23 20.97 -2.35
C TYR A 249 -9.11 22.11 -2.87
N ARG A 250 -9.67 21.96 -4.07
CA ARG A 250 -10.54 22.96 -4.70
C ARG A 250 -11.86 23.16 -3.92
N ALA A 251 -12.39 22.11 -3.31
CA ALA A 251 -13.64 22.14 -2.54
C ALA A 251 -13.48 22.78 -1.14
N GLY A 252 -12.25 23.01 -0.67
CA GLY A 252 -12.00 23.69 0.60
C GLY A 252 -10.81 23.15 1.39
N GLY A 253 -10.21 22.03 0.96
CA GLY A 253 -9.02 21.44 1.58
C GLY A 253 -9.22 21.18 3.06
N VAL A 254 -8.38 21.80 3.90
CA VAL A 254 -8.44 21.68 5.37
C VAL A 254 -9.80 22.06 5.96
N ARG A 255 -10.54 22.99 5.34
CA ARG A 255 -11.83 23.47 5.86
C ARG A 255 -12.96 22.43 5.78
N LEU A 256 -12.75 21.35 5.03
CA LEU A 256 -13.66 20.21 4.95
C LEU A 256 -13.58 19.32 6.19
N PHE A 257 -12.60 19.58 7.06
CA PHE A 257 -12.36 18.83 8.27
C PHE A 257 -12.33 19.76 9.49
N SER A 258 -12.50 19.19 10.67
CA SER A 258 -12.38 19.94 11.93
C SER A 258 -11.73 19.08 13.01
N HIS A 259 -11.09 19.76 13.95
CA HIS A 259 -10.49 19.09 15.10
C HIS A 259 -11.54 18.44 15.99
N VAL A 260 -11.19 17.32 16.61
CA VAL A 260 -11.90 16.77 17.76
C VAL A 260 -11.61 17.62 19.01
N THR A 261 -12.41 17.45 20.05
CA THR A 261 -12.22 18.19 21.32
C THR A 261 -12.14 17.23 22.49
N ALA A 262 -11.67 17.67 23.66
CA ALA A 262 -11.68 16.82 24.86
C ALA A 262 -13.10 16.36 25.24
N ALA A 263 -14.13 17.18 24.97
CA ALA A 263 -15.53 16.86 25.22
C ALA A 263 -16.12 15.89 24.17
N SER A 264 -15.69 15.99 22.92
CA SER A 264 -16.05 15.07 21.83
C SER A 264 -14.79 14.56 21.13
N PRO A 265 -14.11 13.56 21.73
CA PRO A 265 -12.74 13.20 21.36
C PRO A 265 -12.62 12.10 20.31
N LEU A 266 -13.75 11.65 19.76
CA LEU A 266 -13.80 10.68 18.67
C LEU A 266 -14.19 11.43 17.41
N GLY A 267 -13.33 11.38 16.39
CA GLY A 267 -13.65 11.89 15.06
C GLY A 267 -14.70 11.03 14.37
N ASN A 268 -15.59 11.68 13.61
CA ASN A 268 -16.62 11.02 12.82
C ASN A 268 -16.11 10.46 11.47
N MET A 269 -14.85 10.73 11.09
CA MET A 269 -14.30 10.25 9.83
C MET A 269 -14.14 8.72 9.86
N GLY A 270 -14.64 8.05 8.82
CA GLY A 270 -14.38 6.63 8.60
C GLY A 270 -12.90 6.33 8.35
N ARG A 271 -12.48 5.10 8.62
CA ARG A 271 -11.11 4.67 8.34
C ARG A 271 -10.87 4.54 6.84
N ASN A 272 -9.80 5.18 6.36
CA ASN A 272 -9.25 5.05 5.00
C ASN A 272 -10.25 5.47 3.91
N VAL A 273 -10.93 6.60 4.14
CA VAL A 273 -11.94 7.17 3.21
C VAL A 273 -11.29 7.86 2.02
N LEU A 274 -10.21 8.64 2.23
CA LEU A 274 -9.53 9.37 1.16
C LEU A 274 -8.55 8.45 0.42
N ARG A 275 -8.10 8.86 -0.77
CA ARG A 275 -7.05 8.17 -1.54
C ARG A 275 -5.94 9.10 -1.98
N SER A 276 -4.70 8.58 -1.95
CA SER A 276 -3.55 9.25 -2.53
C SER A 276 -3.67 9.34 -4.05
N SER A 277 -2.77 10.10 -4.68
CA SER A 277 -2.66 10.12 -6.13
C SER A 277 -2.39 8.71 -6.70
N PRO A 278 -2.90 8.41 -7.91
CA PRO A 278 -2.61 7.15 -8.58
C PRO A 278 -1.14 7.05 -8.98
N LEU A 279 -0.68 5.82 -9.19
CA LEU A 279 0.63 5.51 -9.75
C LEU A 279 0.52 5.30 -11.27
N SER A 280 1.44 5.88 -12.00
CA SER A 280 1.63 5.70 -13.44
C SER A 280 3.13 5.59 -13.74
N ASN A 281 3.56 4.43 -14.25
CA ASN A 281 4.95 4.19 -14.62
C ASN A 281 5.04 3.53 -16.00
N LEU A 282 5.85 4.10 -16.88
CA LEU A 282 6.18 3.53 -18.19
C LEU A 282 7.68 3.26 -18.24
N ASP A 283 8.06 2.00 -18.38
CA ASP A 283 9.40 1.60 -18.76
C ASP A 283 9.41 1.24 -20.25
N PHE A 284 10.45 1.66 -20.95
CA PHE A 284 10.57 1.49 -22.40
C PHE A 284 11.99 1.05 -22.75
N GLY A 285 12.12 0.16 -23.73
CA GLY A 285 13.42 -0.32 -24.16
C GLY A 285 13.50 -0.48 -25.66
N ILE A 286 14.64 -0.12 -26.23
CA ILE A 286 14.98 -0.35 -27.63
C ILE A 286 16.17 -1.31 -27.67
N VAL A 287 16.04 -2.37 -28.48
CA VAL A 287 17.12 -3.31 -28.74
C VAL A 287 17.39 -3.32 -30.25
N LYS A 288 18.66 -3.27 -30.63
CA LYS A 288 19.12 -3.42 -32.00
C LYS A 288 20.08 -4.60 -32.09
N ASN A 289 19.66 -5.63 -32.81
CA ASN A 289 20.50 -6.77 -33.17
C ASN A 289 21.07 -6.55 -34.57
N THR A 290 22.39 -6.59 -34.68
CA THR A 290 23.10 -6.43 -35.96
C THR A 290 24.02 -7.62 -36.16
N ARG A 291 23.70 -8.46 -37.15
CA ARG A 291 24.58 -9.53 -37.63
C ARG A 291 25.53 -8.97 -38.68
N PHE A 292 26.83 -9.14 -38.49
CA PHE A 292 27.85 -8.67 -39.43
C PHE A 292 28.71 -9.78 -40.03
N ALA A 293 28.75 -10.95 -39.39
CA ALA A 293 29.24 -12.21 -39.96
C ALA A 293 28.30 -13.37 -39.55
N GLU A 294 28.56 -14.58 -40.03
CA GLU A 294 27.63 -15.73 -39.89
C GLU A 294 27.36 -16.10 -38.43
N THR A 295 28.38 -16.04 -37.57
CA THR A 295 28.29 -16.35 -36.14
C THR A 295 28.33 -15.11 -35.25
N HIS A 296 28.64 -13.94 -35.82
CA HIS A 296 28.90 -12.72 -35.06
C HIS A 296 27.71 -11.75 -35.02
N THR A 297 27.17 -11.54 -33.82
CA THR A 297 26.06 -10.61 -33.55
C THR A 297 26.47 -9.55 -32.52
N LEU A 298 26.24 -8.29 -32.85
CA LEU A 298 26.31 -7.18 -31.91
C LEU A 298 24.88 -6.77 -31.52
N GLN A 299 24.58 -6.77 -30.22
CA GLN A 299 23.32 -6.31 -29.65
C GLN A 299 23.57 -5.02 -28.87
N PHE A 300 22.93 -3.94 -29.29
CA PHE A 300 22.82 -2.72 -28.53
C PHE A 300 21.46 -2.65 -27.85
N ARG A 301 21.42 -2.20 -26.59
CA ARG A 301 20.21 -2.03 -25.80
C ARG A 301 20.23 -0.66 -25.13
N ALA A 302 19.10 0.05 -25.22
CA ALA A 302 18.83 1.26 -24.45
C ALA A 302 17.53 1.04 -23.67
N GLU A 303 17.60 1.05 -22.34
CA GLU A 303 16.46 0.92 -21.43
C GLU A 303 16.21 2.25 -20.73
N PHE A 304 14.95 2.68 -20.74
CA PHE A 304 14.44 3.89 -20.12
C PHE A 304 13.48 3.46 -19.02
N TYR A 305 13.96 3.45 -17.78
CA TYR A 305 13.14 3.28 -16.60
C TYR A 305 12.49 4.62 -16.25
N ASP A 306 11.19 4.62 -15.91
CA ASP A 306 10.40 5.85 -15.76
C ASP A 306 10.58 6.79 -16.98
N ALA A 307 10.31 6.26 -18.17
CA ALA A 307 10.55 6.94 -19.44
C ALA A 307 9.79 8.26 -19.57
N THR A 308 8.60 8.36 -18.97
CA THR A 308 7.77 9.58 -18.93
C THR A 308 8.20 10.57 -17.87
N ASN A 309 9.10 10.18 -16.94
CA ASN A 309 9.51 11.00 -15.80
C ASN A 309 8.29 11.47 -14.99
N THR A 310 7.32 10.57 -14.83
CA THR A 310 6.05 10.88 -14.17
C THR A 310 6.25 10.78 -12.67
N ARG A 311 5.93 11.87 -11.96
CA ARG A 311 6.04 11.89 -10.51
C ARG A 311 4.93 11.04 -9.90
N ASN A 312 5.32 9.92 -9.28
CA ASN A 312 4.44 9.09 -8.48
C ASN A 312 4.51 9.56 -7.03
N PHE A 313 3.36 9.85 -6.43
CA PHE A 313 3.28 10.38 -5.07
C PHE A 313 2.83 9.31 -4.08
N GLY A 314 3.40 9.35 -2.88
CA GLY A 314 2.93 8.55 -1.76
C GLY A 314 1.66 9.14 -1.12
N ILE A 315 1.30 8.59 0.04
CA ILE A 315 0.24 9.15 0.89
C ILE A 315 0.68 10.54 1.36
N PRO A 316 -0.18 11.58 1.21
CA PRO A 316 0.17 12.93 1.65
C PRO A 316 0.26 13.03 3.18
N ASP A 317 0.73 14.19 3.67
CA ASP A 317 0.60 14.51 5.10
C ASP A 317 -0.88 14.64 5.47
N ALA A 318 -1.38 13.72 6.30
CA ALA A 318 -2.80 13.67 6.64
C ALA A 318 -3.13 14.30 8.00
N ALA A 319 -2.17 14.93 8.69
CA ALA A 319 -2.41 15.55 10.00
C ALA A 319 -2.96 16.97 9.87
N LEU A 320 -4.11 17.26 10.50
CA LEU A 320 -4.70 18.62 10.48
C LEU A 320 -3.83 19.68 11.17
N THR A 321 -3.03 19.28 12.17
CA THR A 321 -2.06 20.18 12.82
C THR A 321 -0.89 20.55 11.91
N SER A 322 -0.70 19.88 10.78
CA SER A 322 0.43 20.12 9.88
C SER A 322 0.16 21.31 8.96
N ALA A 323 1.13 22.23 8.89
CA ALA A 323 1.15 23.27 7.87
C ALA A 323 1.23 22.71 6.42
N ASN A 324 1.63 21.45 6.29
CA ASN A 324 1.73 20.73 5.02
C ASN A 324 0.53 19.82 4.75
N PHE A 325 -0.62 20.04 5.40
CA PHE A 325 -1.81 19.20 5.22
C PHE A 325 -2.15 18.93 3.73
N LEU A 326 -2.37 17.65 3.42
CA LEU A 326 -2.60 17.04 2.10
C LEU A 326 -1.43 17.19 1.09
N ASN A 327 -0.31 17.77 1.49
CA ASN A 327 0.81 18.01 0.59
C ASN A 327 1.57 16.71 0.31
N GLN A 328 1.95 16.51 -0.96
CA GLN A 328 2.54 15.28 -1.47
C GLN A 328 4.05 15.47 -1.70
N TRP A 329 4.86 15.36 -0.64
CA TRP A 329 6.32 15.51 -0.73
C TRP A 329 7.02 14.19 -1.06
N ALA A 330 6.56 13.08 -0.48
CA ALA A 330 7.14 11.76 -0.70
C ALA A 330 6.81 11.24 -2.12
N THR A 331 7.84 10.87 -2.87
CA THR A 331 7.67 10.18 -4.16
C THR A 331 7.72 8.68 -3.97
N ASP A 332 6.71 7.98 -4.47
CA ASP A 332 6.63 6.52 -4.50
C ASP A 332 7.17 6.03 -5.85
N GLY A 333 8.50 6.07 -6.01
CA GLY A 333 9.17 5.70 -7.27
C GLY A 333 10.60 6.21 -7.39
N GLY A 334 11.28 5.78 -8.47
CA GLY A 334 12.59 6.29 -8.86
C GLY A 334 12.49 7.48 -9.82
N SER A 335 13.60 8.16 -10.06
CA SER A 335 13.73 9.10 -11.17
C SER A 335 13.97 8.36 -12.48
N ARG A 336 13.63 8.98 -13.61
CA ARG A 336 14.03 8.52 -14.93
C ARG A 336 15.49 8.09 -14.97
N ARG A 337 15.73 6.85 -15.36
CA ARG A 337 17.07 6.26 -15.46
C ARG A 337 17.24 5.59 -16.80
N ILE A 338 18.32 5.93 -17.49
CA ILE A 338 18.65 5.38 -18.80
C ILE A 338 19.86 4.46 -18.65
N VAL A 339 19.73 3.22 -19.11
CA VAL A 339 20.79 2.21 -19.08
C VAL A 339 21.11 1.79 -20.50
N PHE A 340 22.38 1.87 -20.86
CA PHE A 340 22.89 1.38 -22.15
C PHE A 340 23.64 0.07 -21.92
N GLY A 341 23.39 -0.90 -22.80
CA GLY A 341 24.07 -2.19 -22.80
C GLY A 341 24.58 -2.52 -24.19
N LEU A 342 25.80 -3.04 -24.26
CA LEU A 342 26.37 -3.61 -25.47
C LEU A 342 26.75 -5.06 -25.19
N ARG A 343 26.23 -5.98 -26.01
CA ARG A 343 26.56 -7.40 -25.95
C ARG A 343 27.08 -7.86 -27.29
N TYR A 344 28.18 -8.58 -27.26
CA TYR A 344 28.73 -9.27 -28.42
C TYR A 344 28.57 -10.78 -28.23
N ALA A 345 28.09 -11.46 -29.27
CA ALA A 345 27.96 -12.91 -29.33
C ALA A 345 28.67 -13.44 -30.58
N PHE A 346 29.40 -14.55 -30.41
CA PHE A 346 30.21 -15.24 -31.42
C PHE A 346 29.94 -16.74 -31.40
#